data_AF-A0A1E5UEE0-F1
#
_entry.id   AF-A0A1E5UEE0-F1
#
_cell.length_a   1.000
_cell.length_b   1.000
_cell.length_c   1.000
_cell.angle_alpha   90.00
_cell.angle_beta   90.00
_cell.angle_gamma   90.00
#
_symmetry.space_group_name_H-M   'P 1'
#
loop_
_entity.id
_entity.type
_entity.pdbx_description
1 polymer ?
#
loop_
_entity_poly.entity_id
_entity_poly.type
_entity_poly.pdbx_seq_one_letter_code
_entity_poly.pdbx_strand_id
1 'polypeptide(L)' 'MLIKFNNIEEKIITLRNEKVIIDSDVAELYGVETKRINEAVKNNPEKFPH' A
#
# COMPACT_ATOMS: atom_id res chain seq x y z
N MET A 1 -8.30 -10.25 -13.23
CA MET A 1 -7.57 -11.17 -12.35
C MET A 1 -7.96 -10.81 -10.92
N LEU A 2 -8.70 -11.68 -10.22
CA LEU A 2 -9.08 -11.45 -8.82
C LEU A 2 -7.87 -11.82 -7.95
N ILE A 3 -7.14 -10.82 -7.46
CA ILE A 3 -6.07 -11.05 -6.49
C ILE A 3 -6.74 -11.49 -5.20
N LYS A 4 -6.42 -12.71 -4.74
CA LYS A 4 -6.92 -13.22 -3.46
C LYS A 4 -6.33 -12.36 -2.34
N PHE A 5 -7.19 -11.73 -1.54
CA PHE A 5 -6.84 -10.97 -0.33
C PHE A 5 -6.34 -11.87 0.83
N ASN A 6 -5.79 -13.04 0.52
CA ASN A 6 -5.20 -13.86 1.56
C ASN A 6 -3.98 -13.09 2.06
N ASN A 7 -3.95 -12.80 3.37
CA ASN A 7 -2.78 -12.33 4.11
C ASN A 7 -2.53 -10.82 4.14
N ILE A 8 -3.51 -9.96 3.78
CA ILE A 8 -3.41 -8.51 4.08
C ILE A 8 -3.16 -8.27 5.56
N GLU A 9 -3.85 -9.02 6.42
CA GLU A 9 -3.74 -8.89 7.87
C GLU A 9 -2.33 -9.18 8.38
N GLU A 10 -1.58 -10.07 7.72
CA GLU A 10 -0.18 -10.37 8.07
C GLU A 10 0.79 -9.26 7.65
N LYS A 11 0.41 -8.44 6.66
CA LYS A 11 1.21 -7.31 6.15
C LYS A 11 0.96 -6.02 6.94
N ILE A 12 -0.11 -5.95 7.73
CA ILE A 12 -0.42 -4.81 8.58
C ILE A 12 0.42 -4.88 9.86
N ILE A 13 1.29 -3.90 10.07
CA ILE A 13 2.09 -3.74 11.27
C ILE A 13 1.55 -2.61 12.15
N THR A 14 1.81 -2.67 13.44
CA THR A 14 1.50 -1.55 14.35
C THR A 14 2.76 -0.73 14.59
N LEU A 15 2.75 0.53 14.17
CA LEU A 15 3.82 1.49 14.40
C LEU A 15 3.26 2.68 15.17
N ARG A 16 3.82 3.00 16.34
CA ARG A 16 3.37 4.14 17.17
C ARG A 16 1.87 4.14 17.49
N ASN A 17 1.28 2.96 17.66
CA ASN A 17 -0.16 2.73 17.85
C ASN A 17 -1.04 2.95 16.62
N GLU A 18 -0.43 3.11 15.43
CA GLU A 18 -1.14 3.18 14.17
C GLU A 18 -0.92 1.91 13.36
N LYS A 19 -1.98 1.46 12.67
CA LYS A 19 -1.88 0.34 11.73
C LYS A 19 -1.30 0.87 10.42
N VAL A 20 -0.16 0.34 10.03
CA VAL A 20 0.60 0.76 8.84
C VAL A 20 0.83 -0.47 7.96
N ILE A 21 0.86 -0.26 6.65
CA ILE A 21 1.24 -1.27 5.67
C ILE A 21 2.41 -0.71 4.85
N ILE A 22 3.41 -1.53 4.53
CA ILE A 22 4.60 -1.08 3.80
C ILE A 22 4.25 -0.93 2.32
N ASP A 23 4.80 0.08 1.63
CA ASP A 23 4.52 0.35 0.21
C ASP A 23 4.87 -0.85 -0.70
N SER A 24 5.87 -1.65 -0.33
CA SER A 24 6.28 -2.85 -1.04
C SER A 24 5.21 -3.95 -0.96
N ASP A 25 4.57 -4.08 0.20
CA ASP A 25 3.43 -4.97 0.40
C ASP A 25 2.20 -4.48 -0.37
N VAL A 26 1.97 -3.16 -0.41
CA VAL A 26 0.91 -2.56 -1.23
C VAL A 26 1.13 -2.86 -2.71
N ALA A 27 2.35 -2.68 -3.21
CA ALA A 27 2.72 -2.95 -4.59
C ALA A 27 2.44 -4.42 -4.97
N GLU A 28 2.83 -5.36 -4.11
CA GLU A 28 2.53 -6.79 -4.28
C GLU A 28 1.01 -7.07 -4.28
N LEU A 29 0.26 -6.47 -3.35
CA LEU A 29 -1.20 -6.62 -3.26
C LEU A 29 -1.94 -6.13 -4.51
N TYR A 30 -1.48 -5.03 -5.11
CA TYR A 30 -2.06 -4.51 -6.35
C TYR A 30 -1.44 -5.14 -7.60
N GLY A 31 -0.42 -5.99 -7.46
CA GLY A 31 0.30 -6.60 -8.59
C GLY A 31 1.00 -5.56 -9.48
N VAL A 32 1.44 -4.44 -8.91
CA VAL A 32 2.09 -3.34 -9.63
C VAL A 32 3.50 -3.12 -9.10
N GLU A 33 4.35 -2.49 -9.90
CA GLU A 33 5.66 -2.05 -9.42
C GLU A 33 5.52 -0.93 -8.37
N THR A 34 6.38 -0.92 -7.36
CA THR A 34 6.43 0.13 -6.31
C THR A 34 6.52 1.55 -6.90
N LYS A 35 7.19 1.70 -8.04
CA LYS A 35 7.24 2.97 -8.80
C LYS A 35 5.84 3.50 -9.15
N ARG A 36 4.89 2.63 -9.54
CA ARG A 36 3.52 3.01 -9.89
C ARG A 36 2.74 3.52 -8.68
N ILE A 37 2.99 2.94 -7.50
CA ILE A 37 2.44 3.43 -6.23
C ILE A 37 2.98 4.83 -5.93
N ASN A 38 4.29 5.04 -6.04
CA ASN A 38 4.93 6.35 -5.82
C ASN A 38 4.43 7.43 -6.81
N GLU A 39 4.23 7.06 -8.08
CA GLU A 39 3.62 7.96 -9.08
C GLU A 39 2.17 8.32 -8.71
N ALA A 40 1.37 7.35 -8.26
CA ALA A 40 -0.01 7.61 -7.84
C ALA A 40 -0.08 8.56 -6.62
N VAL A 41 0.79 8.37 -5.63
CA VAL A 41 0.91 9.26 -4.47
C VAL A 41 1.30 10.67 -4.91
N LYS A 42 2.34 10.79 -5.75
CA LYS A 42 2.84 12.08 -6.24
C LYS A 42 1.82 12.84 -7.08
N ASN A 43 1.04 12.14 -7.90
CA ASN A 43 0.06 12.74 -8.81
C ASN A 43 -1.29 13.06 -8.13
N ASN A 44 -1.55 12.55 -6.93
CA ASN A 44 -2.81 12.76 -6.21
C ASN A 44 -2.56 13.34 -4.81
N PRO A 45 -1.93 14.53 -4.69
CA PRO A 45 -1.65 15.14 -3.39
C PRO A 45 -2.92 15.41 -2.57
N GLU A 46 -4.05 15.64 -3.22
CA GLU A 46 -5.36 15.80 -2.57
C GLU A 46 -5.85 14.51 -1.87
N LYS A 47 -5.46 13.33 -2.36
CA LYS A 47 -5.83 12.03 -1.78
C LYS A 47 -4.83 11.55 -0.73
N PHE A 48 -3.61 12.08 -0.76
CA PHE A 48 -2.53 11.77 0.16
C PHE A 48 -1.99 13.06 0.80
N PRO A 49 -2.75 13.70 1.71
CA PRO A 49 -2.43 15.03 2.25
C PRO A 49 -1.39 15.02 3.39
N HIS A 50 -0.52 14.02 3.47
CA HIS A 50 0.40 13.78 4.58
C HIS A 50 1.87 13.86 4.16
#